data_AF-A0A2D9HSA1-F1
#
_entry.id   AF-A0A2D9HSA1-F1
#
_cell.length_a   1.000
_cell.length_b   1.000
_cell.length_c   1.000
_cell.angle_alpha   90.00
_cell.angle_beta   90.00
_cell.angle_gamma   90.00
#
_symmetry.space_group_name_H-M   'P 1'
#
loop_
_entity.id
_entity.type
_entity.pdbx_description
1 polymer ?
#
loop_
_entity_poly.entity_id
_entity_poly.type
_entity_poly.pdbx_seq_one_letter_code
_entity_poly.pdbx_strand_id
1 'polypeptide(L)'
;MKTSVSLTILGVYNALMGVMCLLMPGDMGAAAIGEANAANPELLEMATMFHYGIGHAISMCGLILLMIRKSALDTAKNALLAYCIGTALLLTLFATVFSNTPVMEFSLEMAVPDILALGVALFGYFKAK
;
A
#
# COMPACT_ATOMS: atom_id res chain seq x y z
N MET A 1 8.25 17.75 13.12
CA MET A 1 8.71 16.40 12.71
C MET A 1 9.67 16.58 11.54
N LYS A 2 10.75 15.80 11.44
CA LYS A 2 11.59 15.82 10.22
C LYS A 2 10.95 14.95 9.15
N THR A 3 11.13 15.28 7.87
CA THR A 3 10.65 14.43 6.76
C THR A 3 11.17 13.00 6.88
N SER A 4 12.37 12.84 7.44
CA SER A 4 12.99 11.55 7.75
C SER A 4 12.12 10.64 8.62
N VAL A 5 11.31 11.19 9.53
CA VAL A 5 10.43 10.40 10.40
C VAL A 5 9.24 9.87 9.59
N SER A 6 8.56 10.73 8.84
CA SER A 6 7.46 10.31 7.95
C SER A 6 7.94 9.27 6.94
N LEU A 7 9.08 9.52 6.28
CA LEU A 7 9.68 8.57 5.33
C LEU A 7 10.07 7.24 5.98
N THR A 8 10.50 7.25 7.25
CA THR A 8 10.78 6.02 7.99
C THR A 8 9.51 5.24 8.28
N ILE A 9 8.46 5.90 8.79
CA ILE A 9 7.19 5.25 9.11
C ILE A 9 6.59 4.60 7.87
N LEU A 10 6.46 5.39 6.78
CA LEU A 10 5.94 4.91 5.51
C LEU A 10 6.83 3.81 4.92
N GLY A 11 8.15 4.01 4.97
CA GLY A 11 9.11 3.05 4.46
C GLY A 11 9.03 1.70 5.16
N VAL A 12 9.02 1.68 6.49
CA VAL A 12 8.86 0.45 7.28
C VAL A 12 7.51 -0.21 6.99
N TYR A 13 6.41 0.57 7.02
CA TYR A 13 5.07 0.05 6.78
C TYR A 13 4.97 -0.65 5.41
N ASN A 14 5.36 0.02 4.33
CA ASN A 14 5.27 -0.55 2.98
C ASN A 14 6.25 -1.73 2.81
N ALA A 15 7.47 -1.64 3.35
CA ALA A 15 8.41 -2.75 3.28
C ALA A 15 7.86 -4.02 3.97
N LEU A 16 7.28 -3.87 5.15
CA LEU A 16 6.68 -5.00 5.88
C LEU A 16 5.41 -5.51 5.20
N MET A 17 4.50 -4.64 4.75
CA MET A 17 3.30 -5.05 4.01
C MET A 17 3.66 -5.83 2.75
N GLY A 18 4.63 -5.32 1.97
CA GLY A 18 5.08 -6.00 0.78
C GLY A 18 5.70 -7.37 1.06
N VAL A 19 6.49 -7.50 2.14
CA VAL A 19 7.02 -8.79 2.58
C VAL A 19 5.90 -9.73 3.03
N MET A 20 4.89 -9.25 3.74
CA MET A 20 3.73 -10.07 4.12
C MET A 20 2.99 -10.59 2.89
N CYS A 21 2.75 -9.76 1.87
CA CYS A 21 2.18 -10.20 0.60
C CYS A 21 2.99 -11.32 -0.07
N LEU A 22 4.31 -11.38 0.12
CA LEU A 22 5.18 -12.41 -0.43
C LEU A 22 5.23 -13.69 0.42
N LEU A 23 5.04 -13.58 1.75
CA LEU A 23 5.10 -14.71 2.68
C LEU A 23 3.77 -15.44 2.83
N MET A 24 2.65 -14.72 2.66
CA MET A 24 1.28 -15.25 2.81
C MET A 24 0.34 -14.82 1.67
N PRO A 25 0.73 -14.96 0.39
CA PRO A 25 -0.06 -14.48 -0.75
C PRO A 25 -1.39 -15.21 -0.91
N GLY A 26 -1.46 -16.49 -0.53
CA GLY A 26 -2.69 -17.29 -0.61
C GLY A 26 -3.74 -16.80 0.39
N ASP A 27 -3.34 -16.58 1.64
CA ASP A 27 -4.24 -16.07 2.70
C ASP A 27 -4.73 -14.66 2.35
N MET A 28 -3.84 -13.80 1.87
CA MET A 28 -4.22 -12.45 1.44
C MET A 28 -5.08 -12.47 0.17
N GLY A 29 -4.82 -13.38 -0.77
CA GLY A 29 -5.62 -13.61 -1.95
C GLY A 29 -7.04 -14.04 -1.58
N ALA A 30 -7.18 -15.04 -0.70
CA ALA A 30 -8.46 -15.52 -0.20
C ALA A 30 -9.22 -14.42 0.54
N ALA A 31 -8.55 -13.65 1.41
CA ALA A 31 -9.17 -12.52 2.11
C ALA A 31 -9.63 -11.40 1.16
N ALA A 32 -8.96 -11.20 0.03
CA ALA A 32 -9.30 -10.17 -0.94
C ALA A 32 -10.53 -10.52 -1.80
N ILE A 33 -10.75 -11.80 -2.10
CA ILE A 33 -11.88 -12.26 -2.93
C ILE A 33 -13.03 -12.86 -2.13
N GLY A 34 -12.78 -13.21 -0.87
CA GLY A 34 -13.74 -13.83 0.04
C GLY A 34 -13.84 -15.34 -0.07
N GLU A 35 -14.31 -15.99 1.00
CA GLU A 35 -14.37 -17.47 1.11
C GLU A 35 -15.18 -18.11 -0.03
N ALA A 36 -16.28 -17.49 -0.44
CA ALA A 36 -17.14 -18.00 -1.50
C ALA A 36 -16.42 -18.04 -2.86
N ASN A 37 -15.65 -17.01 -3.19
CA ASN A 37 -14.88 -16.96 -4.44
C ASN A 37 -13.58 -17.78 -4.34
N ALA A 38 -13.00 -17.89 -3.15
CA ALA A 38 -11.80 -18.70 -2.89
C ALA A 38 -12.03 -20.21 -3.08
N ALA A 39 -13.29 -20.67 -3.07
CA ALA A 39 -13.65 -22.04 -3.45
C ALA A 39 -13.38 -22.35 -4.93
N ASN A 40 -13.23 -21.33 -5.79
CA ASN A 40 -12.79 -21.48 -7.17
C ASN A 40 -11.25 -21.41 -7.25
N PRO A 41 -10.56 -22.52 -7.62
CA PRO A 41 -9.11 -22.56 -7.67
C PRO A 41 -8.47 -21.53 -8.61
N GLU A 42 -9.12 -21.23 -9.74
CA GLU A 42 -8.58 -20.27 -10.72
C GLU A 42 -8.64 -18.83 -10.19
N LEU A 43 -9.73 -18.47 -9.49
CA LEU A 43 -9.86 -17.15 -8.86
C LEU A 43 -8.88 -16.99 -7.70
N LEU A 44 -8.70 -18.05 -6.90
CA LEU A 44 -7.73 -18.05 -5.81
C LEU A 44 -6.29 -17.95 -6.34
N GLU A 45 -5.95 -18.68 -7.40
CA GLU A 45 -4.64 -18.60 -8.04
C GLU A 45 -4.39 -17.19 -8.60
N MET A 46 -5.38 -16.60 -9.29
CA MET A 46 -5.29 -15.23 -9.78
C MET A 46 -5.06 -14.23 -8.64
N ALA A 47 -5.82 -14.32 -7.55
CA ALA A 47 -5.68 -13.45 -6.39
C ALA A 47 -4.33 -13.65 -5.65
N THR A 48 -3.83 -14.88 -5.62
CA THR A 48 -2.51 -15.21 -5.07
C THR A 48 -1.39 -14.59 -5.91
N MET A 49 -1.46 -14.73 -7.23
CA MET A 49 -0.49 -14.14 -8.16
C MET A 49 -0.50 -12.61 -8.12
N PHE A 50 -1.68 -12.00 -7.92
CA PHE A 50 -1.80 -10.56 -7.66
C PHE A 50 -0.99 -10.14 -6.43
N HIS A 51 -1.08 -10.89 -5.32
CA HIS A 51 -0.33 -10.58 -4.10
C HIS A 51 1.18 -10.77 -4.23
N TYR A 52 1.65 -11.77 -4.98
CA TYR A 52 3.06 -11.86 -5.34
C TYR A 52 3.54 -10.63 -6.12
N GLY A 53 2.80 -10.21 -7.14
CA GLY A 53 3.14 -9.08 -7.98
C GLY A 53 3.15 -7.76 -7.21
N ILE A 54 2.08 -7.49 -6.46
CA ILE A 54 1.94 -6.24 -5.71
C ILE A 54 2.89 -6.20 -4.50
N GLY A 55 3.16 -7.34 -3.86
CA GLY A 55 4.06 -7.46 -2.72
C GLY A 55 5.47 -6.98 -3.04
N HIS A 56 6.01 -7.35 -4.21
CA HIS A 56 7.28 -6.82 -4.71
C HIS A 56 7.25 -5.28 -4.87
N ALA A 57 6.20 -4.73 -5.50
CA ALA A 57 6.09 -3.30 -5.76
C ALA A 57 5.97 -2.47 -4.46
N ILE A 58 5.13 -2.91 -3.52
CA ILE A 58 4.97 -2.26 -2.21
C ILE A 58 6.29 -2.32 -1.43
N SER A 59 6.96 -3.48 -1.43
CA SER A 59 8.27 -3.64 -0.77
C SER A 59 9.30 -2.66 -1.32
N MET A 60 9.41 -2.57 -2.65
CA MET A 60 10.33 -1.65 -3.31
C MET A 60 10.04 -0.19 -2.95
N CYS A 61 8.76 0.22 -2.95
CA CYS A 61 8.37 1.56 -2.52
C CYS A 61 8.81 1.83 -1.07
N GLY A 62 8.57 0.88 -0.16
CA GLY A 62 9.01 0.98 1.23
C GLY A 62 10.52 1.15 1.37
N LEU A 63 11.30 0.32 0.67
CA LEU A 63 12.75 0.39 0.66
C LEU A 63 13.26 1.73 0.11
N ILE A 64 12.68 2.23 -0.98
CA ILE A 64 13.04 3.54 -1.55
C ILE A 64 12.86 4.64 -0.50
N LEU A 65 11.69 4.69 0.15
CA LEU A 65 11.40 5.69 1.20
C LEU A 65 12.37 5.60 2.37
N LEU A 66 12.73 4.38 2.80
CA LEU A 66 13.76 4.17 3.81
C LEU A 66 15.11 4.70 3.35
N MET A 67 15.56 4.37 2.14
CA MET A 67 16.89 4.72 1.65
C MET A 67 17.05 6.23 1.45
N ILE A 68 15.99 6.93 1.03
CA ILE A 68 16.01 8.38 0.84
C ILE A 68 15.70 9.18 2.12
N ARG A 69 15.44 8.54 3.27
CA ARG A 69 15.00 9.23 4.51
C ARG A 69 15.95 10.33 5.02
N LYS A 70 17.21 10.33 4.56
CA LYS A 70 18.22 11.34 4.91
C LYS A 70 18.61 12.24 3.73
N SER A 71 17.84 12.23 2.64
CA SER A 71 18.07 13.09 1.48
C SER A 71 17.87 14.56 1.84
N ALA A 72 18.25 15.45 0.91
CA ALA A 72 17.89 16.85 0.97
C ALA A 72 16.36 17.04 1.11
N LEU A 73 15.95 18.14 1.75
CA LEU A 73 14.55 18.41 2.08
C LEU A 73 13.65 18.38 0.83
N ASP A 74 14.08 18.98 -0.28
CA ASP A 74 13.29 19.03 -1.52
C ASP A 74 13.07 17.64 -2.10
N THR A 75 14.11 16.80 -2.11
CA THR A 75 13.98 15.39 -2.53
C THR A 75 13.01 14.63 -1.64
N ALA A 76 13.11 14.82 -0.32
CA ALA A 76 12.23 14.17 0.64
C ALA A 76 10.77 14.61 0.46
N LYS A 77 10.52 15.90 0.21
CA LYS A 77 9.18 16.44 -0.06
C LYS A 77 8.62 15.94 -1.39
N ASN A 78 9.42 15.88 -2.44
CA ASN A 78 8.99 15.32 -3.73
C ASN A 78 8.61 13.84 -3.60
N ALA A 79 9.35 13.06 -2.83
CA ALA A 79 9.00 11.67 -2.57
C ALA A 79 7.69 11.53 -1.77
N LEU A 80 7.48 12.37 -0.74
CA LEU A 80 6.23 12.40 0.02
C LEU A 80 5.04 12.81 -0.87
N LEU A 81 5.22 13.77 -1.77
CA LEU A 81 4.20 14.18 -2.73
C LEU A 81 3.85 13.05 -3.70
N ALA A 82 4.87 12.37 -4.25
CA ALA A 82 4.67 11.23 -5.13
C ALA A 82 3.91 10.10 -4.41
N TYR A 83 4.24 9.83 -3.14
CA TYR A 83 3.52 8.88 -2.32
C TYR A 83 2.05 9.30 -2.13
N CYS A 84 1.79 10.56 -1.78
CA CYS A 84 0.42 11.08 -1.65
C CYS A 84 -0.40 10.88 -2.92
N ILE A 85 0.16 11.21 -4.08
CA ILE A 85 -0.53 11.07 -5.37
C ILE A 85 -0.82 9.59 -5.66
N GLY A 86 0.17 8.72 -5.50
CA GLY A 86 0.01 7.28 -5.71
C GLY A 86 -1.04 6.66 -4.81
N THR A 87 -1.01 6.98 -3.51
CA THR A 87 -2.00 6.46 -2.54
C THR A 87 -3.39 7.03 -2.80
N ALA A 88 -3.54 8.30 -3.18
CA ALA A 88 -4.84 8.86 -3.52
C ALA A 88 -5.45 8.18 -4.76
N LEU A 89 -4.64 7.86 -5.77
CA LEU A 89 -5.08 7.07 -6.93
C LEU A 89 -5.52 5.66 -6.51
N LEU A 90 -4.74 4.98 -5.66
CA LEU A 90 -5.09 3.67 -5.13
C LEU A 90 -6.44 3.68 -4.39
N LEU A 91 -6.62 4.62 -3.46
CA LEU A 91 -7.87 4.78 -2.71
C LEU A 91 -9.07 5.08 -3.63
N THR A 92 -8.84 5.79 -4.74
CA THR A 92 -9.87 6.03 -5.75
C THR A 92 -10.26 4.73 -6.44
N LEU A 93 -9.29 3.90 -6.84
CA LEU A 93 -9.56 2.59 -7.44
C LEU A 93 -10.29 1.65 -6.47
N PHE A 94 -9.93 1.68 -5.20
CA PHE A 94 -10.64 0.95 -4.15
C PHE A 94 -12.11 1.37 -4.05
N ALA A 95 -12.36 2.68 -3.97
CA ALA A 95 -13.70 3.23 -3.80
C ALA A 95 -14.60 3.13 -5.06
N THR A 96 -14.02 3.01 -6.26
CA THR A 96 -14.76 3.08 -7.53
C THR A 96 -14.76 1.79 -8.34
N VAL A 97 -13.66 1.04 -8.34
CA VAL A 97 -13.53 -0.19 -9.13
C VAL A 97 -13.72 -1.40 -8.23
N PHE A 98 -13.01 -1.46 -7.11
CA PHE A 98 -12.99 -2.67 -6.27
C PHE A 98 -14.27 -2.83 -5.46
N SER A 99 -14.85 -1.73 -5.00
CA SER A 99 -16.15 -1.71 -4.33
C SER A 99 -17.33 -2.12 -5.23
N ASN A 100 -17.16 -2.12 -6.55
CA ASN A 100 -18.23 -2.36 -7.53
C ASN A 100 -18.06 -3.68 -8.30
N THR A 101 -17.05 -4.49 -7.99
CA THR A 101 -16.86 -5.81 -8.62
C THR A 101 -17.42 -6.91 -7.72
N PRO A 102 -18.13 -7.91 -8.27
CA PRO A 102 -18.65 -9.03 -7.49
C PRO A 102 -17.55 -10.02 -7.04
N VAL A 103 -16.33 -9.87 -7.55
CA VAL A 103 -15.21 -10.78 -7.28
C VAL A 103 -14.41 -10.38 -6.03
N MET A 104 -14.43 -9.11 -5.65
CA MET A 104 -13.65 -8.60 -4.52
C MET A 104 -14.53 -8.47 -3.29
N GLU A 105 -14.05 -8.97 -2.16
CA GLU A 105 -14.64 -8.71 -0.85
C GLU A 105 -13.99 -7.46 -0.26
N PHE A 106 -14.28 -6.30 -0.85
CA PHE A 106 -13.70 -5.03 -0.42
C PHE A 106 -14.64 -4.25 0.51
N SER A 107 -14.09 -3.73 1.60
CA SER A 107 -14.73 -2.72 2.45
C SER A 107 -13.81 -1.52 2.69
N LEU A 108 -14.39 -0.35 2.96
CA LEU A 108 -13.61 0.85 3.29
C LEU A 108 -12.72 0.66 4.54
N GLU A 109 -13.12 -0.21 5.46
CA GLU A 109 -12.36 -0.53 6.67
C GLU A 109 -11.02 -1.20 6.31
N MET A 110 -10.98 -2.00 5.26
CA MET A 110 -9.75 -2.63 4.77
C MET A 110 -8.74 -1.61 4.23
N ALA A 111 -9.20 -0.43 3.79
CA ALA A 111 -8.34 0.65 3.29
C ALA A 111 -7.82 1.59 4.39
N VAL A 112 -8.22 1.40 5.66
CA VAL A 112 -7.78 2.23 6.79
C VAL A 112 -6.25 2.36 6.87
N PRO A 113 -5.45 1.28 6.72
CA PRO A 113 -3.99 1.40 6.74
C PRO A 113 -3.44 2.38 5.70
N ASP A 114 -3.96 2.37 4.48
CA ASP A 114 -3.55 3.27 3.40
C ASP A 114 -4.01 4.70 3.62
N ILE A 115 -5.20 4.90 4.20
CA ILE A 115 -5.70 6.22 4.61
C ILE A 115 -4.78 6.83 5.68
N LEU A 116 -4.38 6.05 6.68
CA LEU A 116 -3.44 6.49 7.72
C LEU A 116 -2.06 6.79 7.14
N ALA A 117 -1.56 5.95 6.23
CA ALA A 117 -0.31 6.19 5.53
C ALA A 117 -0.36 7.51 4.72
N LEU A 118 -1.45 7.77 4.01
CA LEU A 118 -1.67 9.05 3.32
C LEU A 118 -1.65 10.23 4.30
N GLY A 119 -2.28 10.09 5.48
CA GLY A 119 -2.24 11.10 6.54
C GLY A 119 -0.81 11.41 7.02
N VAL A 120 0.01 10.38 7.25
CA VAL A 120 1.42 10.53 7.63
C VAL A 120 2.23 11.21 6.52
N ALA A 121 1.97 10.87 5.26
CA ALA A 121 2.63 11.47 4.11
C ALA A 121 2.29 12.96 3.95
N LEU A 122 1.01 13.32 4.04
CA LEU A 122 0.53 14.70 3.99
C LEU A 122 1.11 15.54 5.15
N PHE A 123 1.12 14.98 6.36
CA PHE A 123 1.72 15.64 7.51
C PHE A 123 3.23 15.88 7.30
N GLY A 124 3.95 14.86 6.81
CA GLY A 124 5.35 14.97 6.45
C GLY A 124 5.60 16.05 5.39
N TYR A 125 4.76 16.12 4.36
CA TYR A 125 4.92 17.07 3.27
C TYR A 125 4.71 18.53 3.72
N PHE A 126 3.61 18.80 4.43
CA PHE A 126 3.21 20.17 4.79
C PHE A 126 3.85 20.69 6.08
N LYS A 127 4.14 19.83 7.06
CA LYS A 127 4.53 20.26 8.42
C LYS A 127 5.97 19.92 8.77
N ALA A 128 6.65 19.07 8.00
CA ALA A 128 8.04 18.78 8.29
C ALA A 128 8.97 19.92 7.86
N LYS A 129 9.99 20.15 8.70
CA LYS A 129 11.11 21.05 8.45
C LYS A 129 12.33 20.23 8.06
#